data_AF-I4M2V8-F1
#
_entry.id   AF-I4M2V8-F1
#
_cell.length_a   1.000
_cell.length_b   1.000
_cell.length_c   1.000
_cell.angle_alpha   90.00
_cell.angle_beta   90.00
_cell.angle_gamma   90.00
#
_symmetry.space_group_name_H-M   'P 1'
#
loop_
_entity.id
_entity.type
_entity.pdbx_description
1 polymer ?
#
loop_
_entity_poly.entity_id
_entity_poly.type
_entity_poly.pdbx_seq_one_letter_code
_entity_poly.pdbx_strand_id
1 'polypeptide(L)'
;MDELIDAIAAKQNPSVVGLDPKPGIVPAEVISALADEVLQEVEGEEALPTLLATAYFEFNRAIIDAVADFVPAVKPQIAMYEALGSAGMDTYAMTCEYAKSRGLIVIGDAKRGDIGSTAGQYAAHLSGFANLSAYFEDENATGNVLPQSIKNLLKSSKNLDVWHEDSLTVNPYMGSDGVKPFIDEAVSHNKSIFVLLRTSNPSSKELQELILQDGKPVYEHMADLIENWGTSSIGKHGYSKVGAVVGATHPEEGKRLREIMPHTFFLVPGYGAQGGTAQDVAGMFDANGDGAIVNSSRGIIGAWKKSEDYAKNQGNMSLDNILDIVCESAAVAARNMRDDLRTAVYR
;
A
#
# COMPACT_ATOMS: atom_id res chain seq x y z
N MET A 1 2.98 6.27 11.21
CA MET A 1 3.04 5.01 11.99
C MET A 1 2.07 5.07 13.15
N ASP A 2 2.18 6.04 14.05
CA ASP A 2 1.27 6.15 15.20
C ASP A 2 -0.23 6.18 14.81
N GLU A 3 -0.59 6.90 13.76
CA GLU A 3 -1.99 6.93 13.25
C GLU A 3 -2.47 5.56 12.73
N LEU A 4 -1.58 4.77 12.13
CA LEU A 4 -1.90 3.39 11.73
C LEU A 4 -2.13 2.50 12.95
N ILE A 5 -1.30 2.64 13.98
CA ILE A 5 -1.43 1.88 15.23
C ILE A 5 -2.73 2.27 15.95
N ASP A 6 -3.05 3.57 16.02
CA ASP A 6 -4.31 4.07 16.57
C ASP A 6 -5.51 3.50 15.79
N ALA A 7 -5.44 3.44 14.46
CA ALA A 7 -6.49 2.84 13.62
C ALA A 7 -6.63 1.33 13.86
N ILE A 8 -5.53 0.57 13.94
CA ILE A 8 -5.54 -0.86 14.27
C ILE A 8 -6.20 -1.09 15.62
N ALA A 9 -5.82 -0.31 16.65
CA ALA A 9 -6.38 -0.40 17.99
C ALA A 9 -7.88 -0.05 18.00
N ALA A 10 -8.30 1.03 17.32
CA ALA A 10 -9.69 1.43 17.25
C ALA A 10 -10.59 0.40 16.56
N LYS A 11 -10.07 -0.26 15.52
CA LYS A 11 -10.80 -1.30 14.77
C LYS A 11 -10.61 -2.71 15.33
N GLN A 12 -9.68 -2.90 16.27
CA GLN A 12 -9.24 -4.19 16.80
C GLN A 12 -8.93 -5.17 15.66
N ASN A 13 -8.22 -4.69 14.63
CA ASN A 13 -8.02 -5.41 13.39
C ASN A 13 -6.62 -5.14 12.81
N PRO A 14 -5.66 -6.07 12.92
CA PRO A 14 -4.33 -5.91 12.35
C PRO A 14 -4.25 -6.39 10.89
N SER A 15 -5.33 -6.25 10.10
CA SER A 15 -5.33 -6.58 8.67
C SER A 15 -5.31 -5.33 7.79
N VAL A 16 -4.76 -5.48 6.58
CA VAL A 16 -4.82 -4.49 5.50
C VAL A 16 -5.31 -5.15 4.21
N VAL A 17 -6.32 -4.54 3.59
CA VAL A 17 -6.88 -5.04 2.32
C VAL A 17 -5.99 -4.59 1.17
N GLY A 18 -5.44 -5.53 0.40
CA GLY A 18 -4.68 -5.22 -0.81
C GLY A 18 -5.60 -4.93 -2.00
N LEU A 19 -5.62 -3.69 -2.48
CA LEU A 19 -6.42 -3.26 -3.63
C LEU A 19 -5.60 -3.43 -4.91
N ASP A 20 -5.51 -4.68 -5.37
CA ASP A 20 -4.73 -5.08 -6.54
C ASP A 20 -5.67 -5.56 -7.69
N PRO A 21 -6.55 -4.68 -8.22
CA PRO A 21 -7.45 -5.05 -9.30
C PRO A 21 -6.64 -5.46 -10.53
N LYS A 22 -7.07 -6.53 -11.21
CA LYS A 22 -6.39 -7.04 -12.39
C LYS A 22 -7.29 -7.94 -13.22
N PRO A 23 -6.89 -8.31 -14.45
CA PRO A 23 -7.65 -9.28 -15.25
C PRO A 23 -7.90 -10.57 -14.49
N GLY A 24 -9.15 -11.01 -14.55
CA GLY A 24 -9.64 -12.18 -13.83
C GLY A 24 -9.87 -11.97 -12.34
N ILE A 25 -9.57 -10.81 -11.74
CA ILE A 25 -9.98 -10.46 -10.36
C ILE A 25 -11.17 -9.51 -10.37
N VAL A 26 -11.19 -8.54 -11.29
CA VAL A 26 -12.38 -7.73 -11.53
C VAL A 26 -13.40 -8.57 -12.31
N PRO A 27 -14.68 -8.66 -11.89
CA PRO A 27 -15.71 -9.37 -12.65
C PRO A 27 -15.88 -8.79 -14.06
N ALA A 28 -16.12 -9.66 -15.04
CA ALA A 28 -16.32 -9.23 -16.43
C ALA A 28 -17.62 -8.41 -16.59
N GLU A 29 -18.61 -8.69 -15.74
CA GLU A 29 -19.89 -8.00 -15.69
C GLU A 29 -19.74 -6.53 -15.27
N VAL A 30 -18.78 -6.20 -14.38
CA VAL A 30 -18.48 -4.80 -14.03
C VAL A 30 -17.97 -4.05 -15.26
N ILE A 31 -17.03 -4.64 -15.99
CA ILE A 31 -16.47 -4.05 -17.21
C ILE A 31 -17.55 -3.91 -18.28
N SER A 32 -18.37 -4.94 -18.47
CA SER A 32 -19.38 -4.97 -19.53
C SER A 32 -20.50 -3.97 -19.27
N ALA A 33 -20.91 -3.79 -18.02
CA ALA A 33 -21.97 -2.86 -17.65
C ALA A 33 -21.58 -1.39 -17.82
N LEU A 34 -20.27 -1.07 -17.76
CA LEU A 34 -19.73 0.29 -17.92
C LEU A 34 -19.33 0.60 -19.36
N ALA A 35 -19.30 -0.39 -20.25
CA ALA A 35 -18.77 -0.25 -21.60
C ALA A 35 -19.55 0.78 -22.43
N ASP A 36 -20.88 0.71 -22.43
CA ASP A 36 -21.71 1.59 -23.26
C ASP A 36 -21.58 3.07 -22.87
N GLU A 37 -21.43 3.37 -21.58
CA GLU A 37 -21.25 4.73 -21.08
C GLU A 37 -19.88 5.29 -21.48
N VAL A 38 -18.80 4.56 -21.19
CA VAL A 38 -17.43 5.01 -21.48
C VAL A 38 -17.20 5.15 -22.98
N LEU A 39 -17.70 4.21 -23.79
CA LEU A 39 -17.51 4.24 -25.25
C LEU A 39 -18.33 5.32 -25.96
N GLN A 40 -19.27 5.98 -25.28
CA GLN A 40 -19.96 7.17 -25.81
C GLN A 40 -19.17 8.46 -25.59
N GLU A 41 -18.30 8.50 -24.58
CA GLU A 41 -17.54 9.70 -24.20
C GLU A 41 -16.08 9.67 -24.67
N VAL A 42 -15.51 8.47 -24.78
CA VAL A 42 -14.08 8.28 -25.10
C VAL A 42 -13.93 7.41 -26.34
N GLU A 43 -13.28 7.96 -27.36
CA GLU A 43 -13.01 7.29 -28.63
C GLU A 43 -11.51 6.95 -28.79
N GLY A 44 -11.19 6.02 -29.69
CA GLY A 44 -9.82 5.71 -30.07
C GLY A 44 -9.07 4.84 -29.06
N GLU A 45 -7.74 4.99 -29.02
CA GLU A 45 -6.83 4.12 -28.26
C GLU A 45 -6.99 4.26 -26.73
N GLU A 46 -7.55 5.38 -26.26
CA GLU A 46 -7.75 5.66 -24.83
C GLU A 46 -9.02 5.01 -24.26
N ALA A 47 -9.94 4.56 -25.12
CA ALA A 47 -11.23 4.03 -24.70
C ALA A 47 -11.11 2.77 -23.82
N LEU A 48 -10.26 1.82 -24.22
CA LEU A 48 -10.07 0.57 -23.46
C LEU A 48 -9.35 0.81 -22.11
N PRO A 49 -8.21 1.53 -22.04
CA PRO A 49 -7.62 1.91 -20.77
C PRO A 49 -8.62 2.62 -19.84
N THR A 50 -9.40 3.58 -20.36
CA THR A 50 -10.38 4.32 -19.56
C THR A 50 -11.50 3.43 -19.04
N LEU A 51 -12.02 2.51 -19.86
CA LEU A 51 -13.03 1.55 -19.42
C LEU A 51 -12.50 0.65 -18.29
N LEU A 52 -11.28 0.12 -18.45
CA LEU A 52 -10.66 -0.72 -17.42
C LEU A 52 -10.36 0.07 -16.14
N ALA A 53 -9.91 1.32 -16.25
CA ALA A 53 -9.62 2.18 -15.12
C ALA A 53 -10.91 2.52 -14.34
N THR A 54 -12.00 2.81 -15.06
CA THR A 54 -13.33 3.04 -14.47
C THR A 54 -13.82 1.79 -13.75
N ALA A 55 -13.71 0.62 -14.37
CA ALA A 55 -14.08 -0.65 -13.74
C ALA A 55 -13.22 -0.98 -12.50
N TYR A 56 -11.92 -0.66 -12.52
CA TYR A 56 -11.03 -0.83 -11.37
C TYR A 56 -11.43 0.09 -10.21
N PHE A 57 -11.76 1.35 -10.51
CA PHE A 57 -12.22 2.31 -9.52
C PHE A 57 -13.53 1.83 -8.87
N GLU A 58 -14.56 1.51 -9.67
CA GLU A 58 -15.86 1.07 -9.18
C GLU A 58 -15.76 -0.20 -8.32
N PHE A 59 -14.96 -1.17 -8.78
CA PHE A 59 -14.69 -2.39 -8.04
C PHE A 59 -13.99 -2.11 -6.69
N ASN A 60 -12.96 -1.26 -6.68
CA ASN A 60 -12.26 -0.90 -5.45
C ASN A 60 -13.14 -0.08 -4.51
N ARG A 61 -13.95 0.85 -5.03
CA ARG A 61 -14.87 1.70 -4.29
C ARG A 61 -15.86 0.84 -3.49
N ALA A 62 -16.48 -0.13 -4.16
CA ALA A 62 -17.37 -1.11 -3.55
C ALA A 62 -16.68 -1.87 -2.39
N ILE A 63 -15.45 -2.35 -2.60
CA ILE A 63 -14.69 -3.06 -1.56
C ILE A 63 -14.35 -2.13 -0.39
N ILE A 64 -13.92 -0.90 -0.67
CA ILE A 64 -13.61 0.11 0.36
C ILE A 64 -14.84 0.36 1.23
N ASP A 65 -16.01 0.59 0.62
CA ASP A 65 -17.25 0.84 1.33
C ASP A 65 -17.68 -0.34 2.20
N ALA A 66 -17.45 -1.56 1.72
CA ALA A 66 -17.76 -2.78 2.45
C ALA A 66 -16.88 -3.01 3.69
N VAL A 67 -15.67 -2.45 3.74
CA VAL A 67 -14.66 -2.77 4.79
C VAL A 67 -14.25 -1.60 5.68
N ALA A 68 -14.48 -0.34 5.27
CA ALA A 68 -13.98 0.86 5.94
C ALA A 68 -14.37 0.96 7.43
N ASP A 69 -15.52 0.41 7.81
CA ASP A 69 -16.00 0.47 9.19
C ASP A 69 -15.18 -0.41 10.15
N PHE A 70 -14.46 -1.43 9.68
CA PHE A 70 -13.77 -2.39 10.54
C PHE A 70 -12.36 -2.81 10.11
N VAL A 71 -11.87 -2.36 8.97
CA VAL A 71 -10.46 -2.50 8.54
C VAL A 71 -9.75 -1.16 8.75
N PRO A 72 -8.50 -1.12 9.25
CA PRO A 72 -7.79 0.14 9.49
C PRO A 72 -7.16 0.74 8.21
N ALA A 73 -6.81 -0.10 7.24
CA ALA A 73 -5.98 0.31 6.12
C ALA A 73 -6.27 -0.45 4.82
N VAL A 74 -5.93 0.19 3.70
CA VAL A 74 -5.82 -0.43 2.37
C VAL A 74 -4.41 -0.26 1.82
N LYS A 75 -4.02 -1.17 0.92
CA LYS A 75 -2.70 -1.16 0.28
C LYS A 75 -2.81 -1.36 -1.24
N PRO A 76 -3.08 -0.30 -2.02
CA PRO A 76 -3.13 -0.41 -3.47
C PRO A 76 -1.74 -0.67 -4.08
N GLN A 77 -1.65 -1.68 -4.95
CA GLN A 77 -0.44 -2.02 -5.71
C GLN A 77 -0.38 -1.23 -7.02
N ILE A 78 0.45 -0.19 -7.07
CA ILE A 78 0.48 0.79 -8.16
C ILE A 78 0.76 0.16 -9.54
N ALA A 79 1.51 -0.94 -9.61
CA ALA A 79 1.79 -1.62 -10.87
C ALA A 79 0.53 -2.12 -11.60
N MET A 80 -0.56 -2.41 -10.87
CA MET A 80 -1.84 -2.78 -11.48
C MET A 80 -2.49 -1.63 -12.24
N TYR A 81 -2.24 -0.40 -11.78
CA TYR A 81 -2.77 0.84 -12.32
C TYR A 81 -1.87 1.38 -13.42
N GLU A 82 -0.54 1.38 -13.21
CA GLU A 82 0.46 1.75 -14.23
C GLU A 82 0.27 0.98 -15.54
N ALA A 83 -0.18 -0.29 -15.48
CA ALA A 83 -0.47 -1.12 -16.64
C ALA A 83 -1.59 -0.57 -17.55
N LEU A 84 -2.40 0.38 -17.08
CA LEU A 84 -3.45 1.06 -17.83
C LEU A 84 -3.02 2.48 -18.30
N GLY A 85 -1.76 2.85 -18.17
CA GLY A 85 -1.26 4.17 -18.58
C GLY A 85 -1.80 5.32 -17.72
N SER A 86 -2.03 6.48 -18.34
CA SER A 86 -2.48 7.70 -17.65
C SER A 86 -3.82 7.51 -16.93
N ALA A 87 -4.81 6.90 -17.60
CA ALA A 87 -6.11 6.60 -17.00
C ALA A 87 -5.97 5.75 -15.72
N GLY A 88 -5.04 4.80 -15.72
CA GLY A 88 -4.72 4.01 -14.54
C GLY A 88 -4.14 4.84 -13.40
N MET A 89 -3.23 5.75 -13.69
CA MET A 89 -2.63 6.64 -12.68
C MET A 89 -3.67 7.58 -12.07
N ASP A 90 -4.60 8.11 -12.87
CA ASP A 90 -5.73 8.90 -12.37
C ASP A 90 -6.63 8.03 -11.46
N THR A 91 -6.97 6.82 -11.88
CA THR A 91 -7.71 5.85 -11.05
C THR A 91 -6.98 5.49 -9.77
N TYR A 92 -5.65 5.40 -9.77
CA TYR A 92 -4.86 5.16 -8.56
C TYR A 92 -5.05 6.29 -7.55
N ALA A 93 -4.85 7.54 -7.99
CA ALA A 93 -5.04 8.72 -7.15
C ALA A 93 -6.47 8.81 -6.62
N MET A 94 -7.48 8.61 -7.48
CA MET A 94 -8.89 8.57 -7.10
C MET A 94 -9.19 7.46 -6.07
N THR A 95 -8.60 6.27 -6.23
CA THR A 95 -8.78 5.16 -5.28
C THR A 95 -8.19 5.50 -3.91
N CYS A 96 -6.98 6.07 -3.88
CA CYS A 96 -6.33 6.52 -2.64
C CYS A 96 -7.13 7.64 -1.96
N GLU A 97 -7.56 8.66 -2.72
CA GLU A 97 -8.38 9.76 -2.23
C GLU A 97 -9.69 9.24 -1.64
N TYR A 98 -10.39 8.35 -2.35
CA TYR A 98 -11.63 7.76 -1.87
C TYR A 98 -11.41 6.98 -0.57
N ALA A 99 -10.38 6.12 -0.50
CA ALA A 99 -10.05 5.39 0.72
C ALA A 99 -9.80 6.33 1.92
N LYS A 100 -9.04 7.42 1.72
CA LYS A 100 -8.83 8.46 2.74
C LYS A 100 -10.13 9.11 3.17
N SER A 101 -11.03 9.42 2.24
CA SER A 101 -12.34 10.01 2.54
C SER A 101 -13.23 9.10 3.40
N ARG A 102 -13.00 7.79 3.34
CA ARG A 102 -13.67 6.77 4.17
C ARG A 102 -12.93 6.48 5.48
N GLY A 103 -11.89 7.25 5.81
CA GLY A 103 -11.15 7.16 7.07
C GLY A 103 -10.14 6.01 7.14
N LEU A 104 -9.78 5.43 6.00
CA LEU A 104 -8.76 4.37 5.91
C LEU A 104 -7.36 4.98 5.81
N ILE A 105 -6.38 4.29 6.41
CA ILE A 105 -4.96 4.54 6.14
C ILE A 105 -4.59 3.93 4.77
N VAL A 106 -3.86 4.69 3.95
CA VAL A 106 -3.45 4.25 2.60
C VAL A 106 -1.96 3.93 2.59
N ILE A 107 -1.63 2.70 2.22
CA ILE A 107 -0.25 2.23 2.05
C ILE A 107 0.04 2.05 0.55
N GLY A 108 0.73 3.01 -0.07
CA GLY A 108 1.17 2.92 -1.46
C GLY A 108 2.21 1.82 -1.65
N ASP A 109 1.85 0.74 -2.34
CA ASP A 109 2.76 -0.37 -2.57
C ASP A 109 3.49 -0.23 -3.92
N ALA A 110 4.48 0.67 -3.96
CA ALA A 110 5.20 1.04 -5.18
C ALA A 110 6.64 0.51 -5.28
N LYS A 111 7.24 0.10 -4.15
CA LYS A 111 8.60 -0.46 -4.04
C LYS A 111 9.66 0.42 -4.72
N ARG A 112 9.50 1.74 -4.62
CA ARG A 112 10.41 2.70 -5.28
C ARG A 112 11.84 2.56 -4.75
N GLY A 113 12.81 2.79 -5.61
CA GLY A 113 14.23 2.75 -5.26
C GLY A 113 15.05 3.36 -6.38
N ASP A 114 15.85 4.36 -6.05
CA ASP A 114 16.81 5.05 -6.91
C ASP A 114 17.81 5.78 -5.99
N ILE A 115 18.65 6.67 -6.51
CA ILE A 115 19.56 7.51 -5.70
C ILE A 115 19.43 9.00 -6.04
N GLY A 116 19.93 9.84 -5.13
CA GLY A 116 20.08 11.28 -5.35
C GLY A 116 18.76 11.98 -5.70
N SER A 117 18.80 12.83 -6.73
CA SER A 117 17.63 13.62 -7.14
C SER A 117 16.46 12.76 -7.61
N THR A 118 16.71 11.59 -8.22
CA THR A 118 15.65 10.70 -8.70
C THR A 118 14.89 10.06 -7.53
N ALA A 119 15.61 9.62 -6.50
CA ALA A 119 14.98 9.16 -5.26
C ALA A 119 14.12 10.26 -4.61
N GLY A 120 14.58 11.53 -4.65
CA GLY A 120 13.79 12.68 -4.21
C GLY A 120 12.49 12.87 -4.98
N GLN A 121 12.47 12.62 -6.30
CA GLN A 121 11.24 12.68 -7.09
C GLN A 121 10.27 11.55 -6.73
N TYR A 122 10.77 10.33 -6.51
CA TYR A 122 9.91 9.24 -6.01
C TYR A 122 9.42 9.48 -4.58
N ALA A 123 10.18 10.16 -3.73
CA ALA A 123 9.73 10.53 -2.39
C ALA A 123 8.54 11.52 -2.40
N ALA A 124 8.23 12.14 -3.55
CA ALA A 124 7.03 12.96 -3.74
C ALA A 124 5.72 12.21 -3.50
N HIS A 125 5.71 10.87 -3.58
CA HIS A 125 4.56 10.07 -3.10
C HIS A 125 4.15 10.44 -1.66
N LEU A 126 5.12 10.86 -0.84
CA LEU A 126 4.89 11.26 0.55
C LEU A 126 4.62 12.76 0.71
N SER A 127 5.19 13.62 -0.13
CA SER A 127 5.05 15.08 -0.02
C SER A 127 4.07 15.74 -0.99
N GLY A 128 3.50 14.97 -1.93
CA GLY A 128 2.63 15.46 -3.01
C GLY A 128 3.45 15.92 -4.22
N PHE A 129 4.07 17.09 -4.11
CA PHE A 129 4.94 17.63 -5.15
C PHE A 129 6.37 17.81 -4.62
N ALA A 130 7.34 17.14 -5.25
CA ALA A 130 8.74 17.33 -4.90
C ALA A 130 9.19 18.77 -5.15
N ASN A 131 9.67 19.43 -4.09
CA ASN A 131 10.44 20.66 -4.14
C ASN A 131 9.88 21.71 -5.13
N LEU A 132 8.57 22.00 -5.04
CA LEU A 132 7.90 22.99 -5.88
C LEU A 132 8.66 24.31 -5.92
N SER A 133 9.22 24.74 -4.78
CA SER A 133 9.98 25.99 -4.71
C SER A 133 11.23 25.96 -5.60
N ALA A 134 11.92 24.83 -5.80
CA ALA A 134 13.08 24.75 -6.70
C ALA A 134 12.76 25.02 -8.19
N TYR A 135 11.52 24.83 -8.64
CA TYR A 135 11.12 25.26 -10.00
C TYR A 135 11.05 26.79 -10.14
N PHE A 136 11.01 27.50 -9.01
CA PHE A 136 10.73 28.92 -8.90
C PHE A 136 11.80 29.70 -8.12
N GLU A 137 12.74 29.00 -7.49
CA GLU A 137 13.95 29.51 -6.87
C GLU A 137 14.98 29.80 -7.96
N ASP A 138 14.83 30.97 -8.60
CA ASP A 138 15.85 32.02 -8.60
C ASP A 138 15.33 33.26 -9.37
N GLU A 139 14.33 33.96 -8.82
CA GLU A 139 13.90 35.26 -9.38
C GLU A 139 15.07 36.26 -9.43
N ASN A 140 16.09 36.07 -8.58
CA ASN A 140 17.26 36.93 -8.48
C ASN A 140 18.43 36.54 -9.40
N ALA A 141 18.63 35.25 -9.75
CA ALA A 141 19.70 34.85 -10.68
C ALA A 141 19.25 34.69 -12.14
N THR A 142 17.96 34.48 -12.42
CA THR A 142 17.47 34.32 -13.81
C THR A 142 16.76 35.55 -14.36
N GLY A 143 16.36 36.50 -13.50
CA GLY A 143 15.60 37.69 -13.90
C GLY A 143 14.17 37.43 -14.37
N ASN A 144 13.69 36.18 -14.29
CA ASN A 144 12.32 35.81 -14.64
C ASN A 144 11.40 36.05 -13.44
N VAL A 145 10.61 37.12 -13.49
CA VAL A 145 9.53 37.38 -12.53
C VAL A 145 8.35 36.45 -12.84
N LEU A 146 7.96 35.58 -11.91
CA LEU A 146 6.78 34.74 -12.10
C LEU A 146 5.51 35.60 -12.13
N PRO A 147 4.56 35.34 -13.06
CA PRO A 147 3.25 35.96 -13.04
C PRO A 147 2.57 35.79 -11.67
N GLN A 148 1.86 36.83 -11.20
CA GLN A 148 1.15 36.78 -9.92
C GLN A 148 0.13 35.63 -9.83
N SER A 149 -0.45 35.21 -10.97
CA SER A 149 -1.32 34.04 -11.06
C SER A 149 -0.61 32.74 -10.65
N ILE A 150 0.64 32.54 -11.10
CA ILE A 150 1.44 31.36 -10.73
C ILE A 150 1.85 31.46 -9.26
N LYS A 151 2.25 32.64 -8.78
CA LYS A 151 2.56 32.85 -7.35
C LYS A 151 1.37 32.50 -6.44
N ASN A 152 0.16 32.87 -6.85
CA ASN A 152 -1.06 32.55 -6.13
C ASN A 152 -1.34 31.04 -6.15
N LEU A 153 -1.17 30.38 -7.31
CA LEU A 153 -1.35 28.94 -7.46
C LEU A 153 -0.39 28.15 -6.55
N LEU A 154 0.89 28.52 -6.53
CA LEU A 154 1.89 27.87 -5.67
C LEU A 154 1.57 28.02 -4.19
N LYS A 155 1.05 29.20 -3.80
CA LYS A 155 0.60 29.43 -2.42
C LYS A 155 -0.60 28.55 -2.06
N SER A 156 -1.55 28.35 -2.97
CA SER A 156 -2.69 27.46 -2.74
C SER A 156 -2.31 25.98 -2.76
N SER A 157 -1.26 25.59 -3.48
CA SER A 157 -0.84 24.18 -3.64
C SER A 157 0.19 23.71 -2.63
N LYS A 158 0.56 24.55 -1.63
CA LYS A 158 1.66 24.28 -0.69
C LYS A 158 1.55 22.95 0.07
N ASN A 159 0.33 22.44 0.26
CA ASN A 159 0.05 21.17 0.93
C ASN A 159 -0.80 20.23 0.06
N LEU A 160 -0.74 20.39 -1.27
CA LEU A 160 -1.54 19.56 -2.17
C LEU A 160 -0.90 18.16 -2.25
N ASP A 161 -1.51 17.21 -1.56
CA ASP A 161 -1.17 15.79 -1.64
C ASP A 161 -1.97 15.16 -2.79
N VAL A 162 -1.30 14.90 -3.91
CA VAL A 162 -1.92 14.29 -5.11
C VAL A 162 -1.91 12.76 -5.08
N TRP A 163 -1.18 12.16 -4.13
CA TRP A 163 -1.04 10.72 -4.02
C TRP A 163 -1.98 10.14 -2.96
N HIS A 164 -2.32 10.94 -1.95
CA HIS A 164 -3.22 10.56 -0.85
C HIS A 164 -2.75 9.31 -0.10
N GLU A 165 -1.45 9.06 -0.09
CA GLU A 165 -0.80 7.95 0.60
C GLU A 165 -0.35 8.38 2.00
N ASP A 166 -0.54 7.53 3.01
CA ASP A 166 0.00 7.73 4.37
C ASP A 166 1.36 7.06 4.55
N SER A 167 1.67 6.10 3.69
CA SER A 167 2.97 5.44 3.66
C SER A 167 3.29 4.81 2.31
N LEU A 168 4.58 4.59 2.05
CA LEU A 168 5.09 4.06 0.78
C LEU A 168 6.01 2.86 0.99
N THR A 169 5.95 1.84 0.13
CA THR A 169 6.95 0.76 0.12
C THR A 169 8.21 1.17 -0.68
N VAL A 170 9.40 0.88 -0.13
CA VAL A 170 10.70 1.32 -0.66
C VAL A 170 11.67 0.14 -0.77
N ASN A 171 12.44 0.06 -1.86
CA ASN A 171 13.48 -0.94 -2.07
C ASN A 171 14.85 -0.40 -1.60
N PRO A 172 15.51 -1.02 -0.60
CA PRO A 172 16.75 -0.51 -0.01
C PRO A 172 18.02 -0.99 -0.70
N TYR A 173 17.95 -1.65 -1.85
CA TYR A 173 19.11 -2.31 -2.48
C TYR A 173 20.33 -1.38 -2.66
N MET A 174 20.09 -0.09 -2.91
CA MET A 174 21.15 0.92 -3.13
C MET A 174 21.73 1.50 -1.83
N GLY A 175 21.31 1.00 -0.66
CA GLY A 175 21.78 1.45 0.65
C GLY A 175 21.16 2.77 1.10
N SER A 176 21.78 3.40 2.12
CA SER A 176 21.24 4.58 2.80
C SER A 176 20.93 5.74 1.86
N ASP A 177 21.76 5.97 0.84
CA ASP A 177 21.58 7.08 -0.10
C ASP A 177 20.29 6.93 -0.95
N GLY A 178 19.83 5.69 -1.16
CA GLY A 178 18.60 5.41 -1.87
C GLY A 178 17.34 5.42 -1.00
N VAL A 179 17.48 5.35 0.33
CA VAL A 179 16.35 5.31 1.27
C VAL A 179 16.17 6.63 2.01
N LYS A 180 17.26 7.36 2.27
CA LYS A 180 17.25 8.61 3.04
C LYS A 180 16.27 9.66 2.51
N PRO A 181 16.15 9.92 1.19
CA PRO A 181 15.17 10.89 0.69
C PRO A 181 13.73 10.55 1.10
N PHE A 182 13.38 9.26 1.10
CA PHE A 182 12.06 8.80 1.52
C PHE A 182 11.86 8.94 3.04
N ILE A 183 12.89 8.66 3.85
CA ILE A 183 12.84 8.86 5.30
C ILE A 183 12.63 10.34 5.63
N ASP A 184 13.41 11.23 5.00
CA ASP A 184 13.34 12.67 5.23
C ASP A 184 11.93 13.21 4.93
N GLU A 185 11.34 12.80 3.80
CA GLU A 185 9.97 13.19 3.42
C GLU A 185 8.92 12.58 4.34
N ALA A 186 9.06 11.30 4.73
CA ALA A 186 8.16 10.64 5.66
C ALA A 186 8.12 11.33 7.02
N VAL A 187 9.29 11.70 7.57
CA VAL A 187 9.39 12.41 8.85
C VAL A 187 8.79 13.81 8.73
N SER A 188 9.17 14.56 7.69
CA SER A 188 8.75 15.96 7.50
C SER A 188 7.24 16.12 7.28
N HIS A 189 6.60 15.12 6.67
CA HIS A 189 5.17 15.14 6.34
C HIS A 189 4.32 14.25 7.27
N ASN A 190 4.88 13.79 8.39
CA ASN A 190 4.24 12.89 9.35
C ASN A 190 3.79 11.53 8.75
N LYS A 191 4.30 11.13 7.59
CA LYS A 191 4.01 9.85 6.94
C LYS A 191 4.98 8.75 7.41
N SER A 192 5.03 7.62 6.71
CA SER A 192 5.90 6.48 7.02
C SER A 192 6.35 5.73 5.77
N ILE A 193 7.35 4.88 5.88
CA ILE A 193 7.75 3.98 4.79
C ILE A 193 7.81 2.53 5.27
N PHE A 194 7.70 1.60 4.34
CA PHE A 194 7.93 0.18 4.57
C PHE A 194 9.05 -0.31 3.65
N VAL A 195 10.21 -0.58 4.24
CA VAL A 195 11.41 -0.97 3.50
C VAL A 195 11.40 -2.47 3.24
N LEU A 196 11.67 -2.90 2.00
CA LEU A 196 11.76 -4.32 1.66
C LEU A 196 12.89 -5.01 2.43
N LEU A 197 12.55 -6.07 3.17
CA LEU A 197 13.49 -6.80 4.02
C LEU A 197 13.55 -8.29 3.66
N ARG A 198 12.50 -9.05 4.00
CA ARG A 198 12.40 -10.49 3.76
C ARG A 198 11.10 -10.78 3.04
N THR A 199 11.14 -11.13 1.75
CA THR A 199 9.93 -11.28 0.93
C THR A 199 9.50 -12.73 0.78
N SER A 200 8.21 -12.99 0.52
CA SER A 200 7.61 -14.32 0.48
C SER A 200 7.79 -15.10 -0.83
N ASN A 201 8.45 -14.53 -1.84
CA ASN A 201 8.61 -15.19 -3.14
C ASN A 201 9.68 -16.30 -3.10
N PRO A 202 9.54 -17.39 -3.88
CA PRO A 202 10.47 -18.53 -3.85
C PRO A 202 11.94 -18.20 -4.14
N SER A 203 12.20 -17.22 -5.01
CA SER A 203 13.55 -16.79 -5.40
C SER A 203 14.22 -15.83 -4.41
N SER A 204 13.52 -15.40 -3.36
CA SER A 204 14.05 -14.44 -2.37
C SER A 204 15.38 -14.90 -1.75
N LYS A 205 15.53 -16.21 -1.54
CA LYS A 205 16.74 -16.87 -1.03
C LYS A 205 18.00 -16.66 -1.86
N GLU A 206 17.88 -16.30 -3.14
CA GLU A 206 19.03 -16.09 -4.04
C GLU A 206 19.92 -14.93 -3.58
N LEU A 207 19.32 -13.93 -2.92
CA LEU A 207 20.04 -12.77 -2.38
C LEU A 207 19.89 -12.64 -0.87
N GLN A 208 18.66 -12.78 -0.34
CA GLN A 208 18.35 -12.42 1.04
C GLN A 208 19.00 -13.39 2.05
N GLU A 209 19.19 -14.65 1.67
CA GLU A 209 19.78 -15.71 2.52
C GLU A 209 21.28 -15.91 2.30
N LEU A 210 21.93 -15.11 1.44
CA LEU A 210 23.38 -15.16 1.30
C LEU A 210 24.04 -14.83 2.63
N ILE A 211 25.07 -15.60 2.99
CA ILE A 211 25.80 -15.43 4.24
C ILE A 211 26.95 -14.45 4.03
N LEU A 212 26.97 -13.39 4.84
CA LEU A 212 28.04 -12.39 4.89
C LEU A 212 29.29 -12.92 5.60
N GLN A 213 30.38 -12.18 5.52
CA GLN A 213 31.66 -12.57 6.13
C GLN A 213 31.58 -12.72 7.66
N ASP A 214 30.68 -12.00 8.32
CA ASP A 214 30.43 -12.08 9.76
C ASP A 214 29.50 -13.24 10.16
N GLY A 215 29.04 -14.04 9.19
CA GLY A 215 28.16 -15.18 9.39
C GLY A 215 26.67 -14.84 9.42
N LYS A 216 26.27 -13.56 9.34
CA LYS A 216 24.85 -13.17 9.26
C LYS A 216 24.32 -13.33 7.83
N PRO A 217 23.05 -13.71 7.64
CA PRO A 217 22.42 -13.62 6.32
C PRO A 217 22.20 -12.14 5.95
N VAL A 218 22.17 -11.84 4.64
CA VAL A 218 21.94 -10.49 4.10
C VAL A 218 20.69 -9.84 4.68
N TYR A 219 19.59 -10.59 4.85
CA TYR A 219 18.37 -10.03 5.41
C TYR A 219 18.53 -9.56 6.87
N GLU A 220 19.37 -10.20 7.70
CA GLU A 220 19.62 -9.72 9.07
C GLU A 220 20.47 -8.46 9.09
N HIS A 221 21.44 -8.35 8.17
CA HIS A 221 22.18 -7.11 8.02
C HIS A 221 21.29 -5.96 7.56
N MET A 222 20.34 -6.23 6.65
CA MET A 222 19.33 -5.25 6.25
C MET A 222 18.39 -4.89 7.40
N ALA A 223 18.05 -5.85 8.28
CA ALA A 223 17.27 -5.59 9.49
C ALA A 223 18.00 -4.59 10.41
N ASP A 224 19.30 -4.79 10.64
CA ASP A 224 20.13 -3.87 11.41
C ASP A 224 20.12 -2.46 10.79
N LEU A 225 20.21 -2.33 9.46
CA LEU A 225 20.16 -1.04 8.77
C LEU A 225 18.80 -0.34 8.95
N ILE A 226 17.69 -1.06 8.74
CA ILE A 226 16.34 -0.50 8.85
C ILE A 226 16.05 -0.01 10.28
N GLU A 227 16.36 -0.82 11.29
CA GLU A 227 16.18 -0.45 12.69
C GLU A 227 16.99 0.81 13.03
N ASN A 228 18.24 0.88 12.57
CA ASN A 228 19.10 2.05 12.77
C ASN A 228 18.55 3.30 12.07
N TRP A 229 18.10 3.19 10.82
CA TRP A 229 17.47 4.30 10.09
C TRP A 229 16.22 4.85 10.80
N GLY A 230 15.46 3.98 11.46
CA GLY A 230 14.24 4.34 12.19
C GLY A 230 14.47 5.12 13.50
N THR A 231 15.64 4.98 14.14
CA THR A 231 15.92 5.45 15.51
C THR A 231 15.43 6.87 15.83
N SER A 232 15.64 7.81 14.92
CA SER A 232 15.30 9.24 15.13
C SER A 232 13.81 9.56 15.01
N SER A 233 12.98 8.58 14.63
CA SER A 233 11.58 8.76 14.26
C SER A 233 10.61 7.87 15.06
N ILE A 234 11.08 7.32 16.19
CA ILE A 234 10.25 6.50 17.09
C ILE A 234 9.10 7.34 17.66
N GLY A 235 7.87 6.88 17.40
CA GLY A 235 6.64 7.53 17.82
C GLY A 235 6.21 7.18 19.24
N LYS A 236 5.02 7.65 19.63
CA LYS A 236 4.49 7.48 20.99
C LYS A 236 4.21 6.00 21.35
N HIS A 237 3.98 5.17 20.34
CA HIS A 237 3.73 3.73 20.48
C HIS A 237 5.01 2.88 20.44
N GLY A 238 6.19 3.51 20.44
CA GLY A 238 7.48 2.80 20.43
C GLY A 238 7.92 2.29 19.06
N TYR A 239 7.16 2.57 17.99
CA TYR A 239 7.53 2.20 16.62
C TYR A 239 7.96 3.40 15.79
N SER A 240 8.97 3.20 14.95
CA SER A 240 9.51 4.23 14.07
C SER A 240 8.65 4.48 12.83
N LYS A 241 8.88 5.61 12.14
CA LYS A 241 8.29 5.87 10.82
C LYS A 241 8.91 5.02 9.70
N VAL A 242 9.98 4.29 9.99
CA VAL A 242 10.65 3.36 9.07
C VAL A 242 10.25 1.93 9.45
N GLY A 243 9.22 1.41 8.78
CA GLY A 243 8.78 0.03 8.87
C GLY A 243 9.55 -0.91 7.94
N ALA A 244 9.28 -2.21 8.06
CA ALA A 244 9.85 -3.25 7.18
C ALA A 244 8.77 -4.11 6.54
N VAL A 245 9.04 -4.64 5.35
CA VAL A 245 8.21 -5.66 4.69
C VAL A 245 8.79 -7.05 4.99
N VAL A 246 8.02 -7.86 5.72
CA VAL A 246 8.41 -9.20 6.19
C VAL A 246 7.34 -10.22 5.77
N GLY A 247 7.67 -11.16 4.90
CA GLY A 247 6.72 -12.09 4.31
C GLY A 247 6.25 -13.18 5.27
N ALA A 248 4.96 -13.54 5.19
CA ALA A 248 4.31 -14.54 6.05
C ALA A 248 4.82 -15.99 5.90
N THR A 249 5.61 -16.29 4.87
CA THR A 249 6.01 -17.67 4.51
C THR A 249 7.22 -18.19 5.29
N HIS A 250 7.84 -17.37 6.15
CA HIS A 250 9.03 -17.73 6.94
C HIS A 250 8.82 -17.43 8.43
N PRO A 251 8.01 -18.23 9.16
CA PRO A 251 7.59 -17.91 10.54
C PRO A 251 8.74 -17.72 11.53
N GLU A 252 9.72 -18.64 11.51
CA GLU A 252 10.87 -18.60 12.42
C GLU A 252 11.78 -17.41 12.13
N GLU A 253 11.98 -17.07 10.86
CA GLU A 253 12.75 -15.88 10.45
C GLU A 253 12.00 -14.61 10.86
N GLY A 254 10.68 -14.57 10.68
CA GLY A 254 9.83 -13.46 11.11
C GLY A 254 9.91 -13.21 12.61
N LYS A 255 9.88 -14.28 13.41
CA LYS A 255 10.06 -14.21 14.87
C LYS A 255 11.44 -13.68 15.25
N ARG A 256 12.49 -14.19 14.61
CA ARG A 256 13.86 -13.71 14.82
C ARG A 256 14.01 -12.23 14.45
N LEU A 257 13.40 -11.80 13.35
CA LEU A 257 13.40 -10.39 12.93
C LEU A 257 12.69 -9.49 13.95
N ARG A 258 11.59 -9.96 14.56
CA ARG A 258 10.93 -9.22 15.65
C ARG A 258 11.84 -9.00 16.85
N GLU A 259 12.67 -9.98 17.20
CA GLU A 259 13.68 -9.84 18.27
C GLU A 259 14.79 -8.84 17.91
N ILE A 260 15.23 -8.81 16.64
CA ILE A 260 16.29 -7.90 16.16
C ILE A 260 15.79 -6.46 16.00
N MET A 261 14.51 -6.28 15.67
CA MET A 261 13.94 -4.99 15.26
C MET A 261 12.79 -4.52 16.18
N PRO A 262 13.04 -4.27 17.48
CA PRO A 262 11.98 -4.01 18.45
C PRO A 262 11.16 -2.74 18.13
N HIS A 263 11.74 -1.73 17.48
CA HIS A 263 11.04 -0.47 17.15
C HIS A 263 10.58 -0.39 15.69
N THR A 264 10.75 -1.44 14.90
CA THR A 264 10.32 -1.46 13.50
C THR A 264 8.94 -2.10 13.36
N PHE A 265 7.99 -1.40 12.75
CA PHE A 265 6.66 -1.94 12.44
C PHE A 265 6.71 -2.79 11.15
N PHE A 266 6.09 -3.97 11.15
CA PHE A 266 6.10 -4.88 10.01
C PHE A 266 4.82 -4.78 9.17
N LEU A 267 5.00 -4.59 7.86
CA LEU A 267 3.99 -4.90 6.85
C LEU A 267 4.19 -6.34 6.40
N VAL A 268 3.20 -7.19 6.62
CA VAL A 268 3.30 -8.64 6.43
C VAL A 268 2.48 -9.12 5.23
N PRO A 269 3.04 -9.17 4.01
CA PRO A 269 2.36 -9.75 2.86
C PRO A 269 2.41 -11.27 2.88
N GLY A 270 1.51 -11.89 2.13
CA GLY A 270 1.53 -13.33 1.84
C GLY A 270 0.55 -14.17 2.66
N TYR A 271 -0.32 -13.55 3.45
CA TYR A 271 -1.42 -14.24 4.10
C TYR A 271 -2.42 -14.81 3.07
N GLY A 272 -2.91 -16.02 3.31
CA GLY A 272 -3.91 -16.70 2.50
C GLY A 272 -3.36 -17.21 1.17
N ALA A 273 -3.48 -16.42 0.10
CA ALA A 273 -3.24 -16.88 -1.28
C ALA A 273 -1.77 -17.27 -1.60
N GLN A 274 -0.83 -16.99 -0.71
CA GLN A 274 0.58 -17.44 -0.81
C GLN A 274 0.93 -18.51 0.24
N GLY A 275 -0.06 -18.99 1.00
CA GLY A 275 0.08 -20.09 1.95
C GLY A 275 0.28 -19.67 3.42
N GLY A 276 0.56 -18.39 3.71
CA GLY A 276 0.73 -17.92 5.08
C GLY A 276 -0.60 -17.93 5.87
N THR A 277 -0.56 -18.39 7.10
CA THR A 277 -1.70 -18.43 8.03
C THR A 277 -1.58 -17.41 9.16
N ALA A 278 -2.63 -17.26 9.97
CA ALA A 278 -2.57 -16.39 11.15
C ALA A 278 -1.54 -16.88 12.18
N GLN A 279 -1.35 -18.20 12.29
CA GLN A 279 -0.38 -18.79 13.21
C GLN A 279 1.06 -18.56 12.77
N ASP A 280 1.30 -18.53 11.45
CA ASP A 280 2.63 -18.29 10.85
C ASP A 280 3.14 -16.86 11.11
N VAL A 281 2.24 -15.89 11.16
CA VAL A 281 2.58 -14.48 11.37
C VAL A 281 2.56 -14.06 12.84
N ALA A 282 2.06 -14.90 13.75
CA ALA A 282 1.90 -14.56 15.16
C ALA A 282 3.23 -14.15 15.82
N GLY A 283 4.34 -14.82 15.46
CA GLY A 283 5.67 -14.49 15.98
C GLY A 283 6.24 -13.16 15.51
N MET A 284 5.60 -12.50 14.53
CA MET A 284 6.03 -11.19 14.02
C MET A 284 5.47 -10.03 14.83
N PHE A 285 4.47 -10.27 15.67
CA PHE A 285 3.91 -9.30 16.61
C PHE A 285 4.74 -9.26 17.89
N ASP A 286 4.69 -8.13 18.60
CA ASP A 286 5.31 -8.01 19.91
C ASP A 286 4.50 -8.74 21.00
N ALA A 287 4.98 -8.67 22.25
CA ALA A 287 4.33 -9.31 23.39
C ALA A 287 2.92 -8.77 23.71
N ASN A 288 2.55 -7.60 23.19
CA ASN A 288 1.23 -6.98 23.37
C ASN A 288 0.29 -7.28 22.17
N GLY A 289 0.80 -7.94 21.12
CA GLY A 289 0.07 -8.15 19.88
C GLY A 289 0.08 -6.94 18.95
N ASP A 290 1.06 -6.04 19.10
CA ASP A 290 1.30 -4.87 18.27
C ASP A 290 2.50 -5.09 17.31
N GLY A 291 2.86 -4.07 16.54
CA GLY A 291 4.09 -4.06 15.74
C GLY A 291 4.01 -4.70 14.37
N ALA A 292 2.85 -5.21 13.95
CA ALA A 292 2.65 -5.71 12.60
C ALA A 292 1.23 -5.45 12.06
N ILE A 293 1.12 -5.39 10.73
CA ILE A 293 -0.14 -5.41 9.99
C ILE A 293 -0.05 -6.41 8.83
N VAL A 294 -1.09 -7.22 8.65
CA VAL A 294 -1.07 -8.37 7.75
C VAL A 294 -1.89 -8.11 6.50
N ASN A 295 -1.27 -8.23 5.33
CA ASN A 295 -1.92 -7.96 4.05
C ASN A 295 -2.54 -9.21 3.43
N SER A 296 -3.79 -9.06 2.97
CA SER A 296 -4.44 -10.00 2.05
C SER A 296 -5.06 -9.23 0.88
N SER A 297 -4.65 -9.61 -0.33
CA SER A 297 -5.15 -9.04 -1.59
C SER A 297 -6.19 -9.99 -2.19
N ARG A 298 -5.75 -10.93 -3.05
CA ARG A 298 -6.59 -11.94 -3.72
C ARG A 298 -7.54 -12.71 -2.78
N GLY A 299 -7.16 -12.92 -1.52
CA GLY A 299 -8.01 -13.61 -0.55
C GLY A 299 -9.28 -12.84 -0.17
N ILE A 300 -9.26 -11.51 -0.30
CA ILE A 300 -10.38 -10.61 0.02
C ILE A 300 -11.03 -10.14 -1.28
N ILE A 301 -10.30 -9.45 -2.15
CA ILE A 301 -10.87 -8.84 -3.36
C ILE A 301 -11.33 -9.91 -4.37
N GLY A 302 -10.79 -11.12 -4.32
CA GLY A 302 -11.19 -12.24 -5.17
C GLY A 302 -12.21 -13.19 -4.52
N ALA A 303 -12.71 -12.87 -3.32
CA ALA A 303 -13.58 -13.78 -2.56
C ALA A 303 -14.92 -14.05 -3.26
N TRP A 304 -15.42 -13.08 -4.02
CA TRP A 304 -16.68 -13.17 -4.79
C TRP A 304 -16.74 -14.37 -5.73
N LYS A 305 -15.59 -14.85 -6.21
CA LYS A 305 -15.51 -16.04 -7.09
C LYS A 305 -16.01 -17.32 -6.43
N LYS A 306 -16.05 -17.35 -5.10
CA LYS A 306 -16.55 -18.47 -4.30
C LYS A 306 -18.04 -18.32 -3.96
N SER A 307 -18.67 -17.21 -4.34
CA SER A 307 -20.10 -16.99 -4.12
C SER A 307 -20.92 -17.96 -4.96
N GLU A 308 -21.84 -18.68 -4.31
CA GLU A 308 -22.80 -19.52 -5.01
C GLU A 308 -23.75 -18.69 -5.89
N ASP A 309 -24.10 -17.48 -5.45
CA ASP A 309 -25.01 -16.62 -6.19
C ASP A 309 -24.35 -16.08 -7.45
N TYR A 310 -23.05 -15.79 -7.39
CA TYR A 310 -22.25 -15.54 -8.59
C TYR A 310 -22.24 -16.76 -9.52
N ALA A 311 -21.91 -17.94 -9.00
CA ALA A 311 -21.84 -19.15 -9.82
C ALA A 311 -23.17 -19.50 -10.52
N LYS A 312 -24.32 -19.19 -9.92
CA LYS A 312 -25.66 -19.45 -10.47
C LYS A 312 -26.10 -18.45 -11.54
N ASN A 313 -25.58 -17.21 -11.51
CA ASN A 313 -26.09 -16.10 -12.31
C ASN A 313 -25.02 -15.43 -13.19
N GLN A 314 -23.86 -16.06 -13.36
CA GLN A 314 -22.75 -15.54 -14.18
C GLN A 314 -23.21 -15.15 -15.60
N GLY A 315 -22.77 -13.98 -16.07
CA GLY A 315 -23.10 -13.45 -17.40
C GLY A 315 -24.48 -12.81 -17.54
N ASN A 316 -25.29 -12.77 -16.48
CA ASN A 316 -26.62 -12.13 -16.49
C ASN A 316 -26.87 -11.28 -15.22
N MET A 317 -25.87 -10.51 -14.81
CA MET A 317 -25.96 -9.60 -13.65
C MET A 317 -25.93 -8.14 -14.09
N SER A 318 -26.73 -7.31 -13.41
CA SER A 318 -26.54 -5.86 -13.43
C SER A 318 -25.28 -5.48 -12.67
N LEU A 319 -24.79 -4.25 -12.91
CA LEU A 319 -23.65 -3.68 -12.18
C LEU A 319 -23.86 -3.73 -10.66
N ASP A 320 -25.02 -3.28 -10.18
CA ASP A 320 -25.35 -3.25 -8.74
C ASP A 320 -25.29 -4.66 -8.13
N ASN A 321 -25.90 -5.66 -8.79
CA ASN A 321 -25.94 -7.03 -8.27
C ASN A 321 -24.53 -7.65 -8.17
N ILE A 322 -23.67 -7.43 -9.16
CA ILE A 322 -22.30 -7.98 -9.09
C ILE A 322 -21.46 -7.24 -8.05
N LEU A 323 -21.62 -5.92 -7.91
CA LEU A 323 -20.92 -5.14 -6.88
C LEU A 323 -21.39 -5.51 -5.47
N ASP A 324 -22.68 -5.78 -5.26
CA ASP A 324 -23.20 -6.27 -3.97
C ASP A 324 -22.54 -7.60 -3.57
N ILE A 325 -22.42 -8.54 -4.51
CA ILE A 325 -21.73 -9.81 -4.26
C ILE A 325 -20.24 -9.59 -3.94
N VAL A 326 -19.58 -8.64 -4.62
CA VAL A 326 -18.19 -8.26 -4.32
C VAL A 326 -18.08 -7.69 -2.91
N CYS A 327 -18.96 -6.76 -2.54
CA CYS A 327 -19.03 -6.14 -1.22
C CYS A 327 -19.18 -7.19 -0.11
N GLU A 328 -20.22 -8.02 -0.20
CA GLU A 328 -20.51 -9.03 0.81
C GLU A 328 -19.36 -10.02 0.96
N SER A 329 -18.84 -10.52 -0.17
CA SER A 329 -17.75 -11.51 -0.16
C SER A 329 -16.45 -10.94 0.40
N ALA A 330 -16.11 -9.70 0.04
CA ALA A 330 -14.93 -9.02 0.56
C ALA A 330 -15.07 -8.74 2.07
N ALA A 331 -16.24 -8.26 2.52
CA ALA A 331 -16.49 -8.00 3.93
C ALA A 331 -16.40 -9.28 4.78
N VAL A 332 -16.99 -10.38 4.32
CA VAL A 332 -16.91 -11.68 5.01
C VAL A 332 -15.46 -12.17 5.05
N ALA A 333 -14.73 -12.13 3.94
CA ALA A 333 -13.33 -12.55 3.90
C ALA A 333 -12.44 -11.71 4.84
N ALA A 334 -12.65 -10.39 4.89
CA ALA A 334 -11.91 -9.49 5.77
C ALA A 334 -12.22 -9.73 7.26
N ARG A 335 -13.49 -9.99 7.61
CA ARG A 335 -13.87 -10.34 9.00
C ARG A 335 -13.26 -11.66 9.44
N ASN A 336 -13.30 -12.68 8.59
CA ASN A 336 -12.69 -13.97 8.88
C ASN A 336 -11.19 -13.83 9.12
N MET A 337 -10.48 -13.11 8.24
CA MET A 337 -9.05 -12.83 8.42
C MET A 337 -8.77 -12.11 9.75
N ARG A 338 -9.56 -11.07 10.09
CA ARG A 338 -9.43 -10.38 11.38
C ARG A 338 -9.57 -11.35 12.55
N ASP A 339 -10.61 -12.18 12.54
CA ASP A 339 -10.92 -13.07 13.66
C ASP A 339 -9.86 -14.17 13.81
N ASP A 340 -9.35 -14.69 12.70
CA ASP A 340 -8.21 -15.63 12.68
C ASP A 340 -6.95 -14.99 13.27
N LEU A 341 -6.60 -13.77 12.83
CA LEU A 341 -5.45 -13.03 13.34
C LEU A 341 -5.58 -12.75 14.84
N ARG A 342 -6.76 -12.32 15.29
CA ARG A 342 -6.99 -12.04 16.70
C ARG A 342 -6.81 -13.28 17.57
N THR A 343 -7.30 -14.43 17.10
CA THR A 343 -7.16 -15.72 17.78
C THR A 343 -5.70 -16.20 17.86
N ALA A 344 -4.90 -15.87 16.85
CA ALA A 344 -3.49 -16.23 16.81
C ALA A 344 -2.59 -15.29 17.63
N VAL A 345 -2.90 -13.99 17.66
CA VAL A 345 -2.03 -12.94 18.20
C VAL A 345 -2.36 -12.57 19.64
N TYR A 346 -3.64 -12.36 20.01
CA TYR A 346 -4.03 -11.83 21.33
C TYR A 346 -4.38 -12.92 22.34
N ARG A 347 -3.44 -13.83 22.60
CA ARG A 347 -3.63 -14.97 23.52
C ARG A 347 -3.36 -14.64 24.98
#